data_AF-A0A5E5A9X8-F1
#
_entry.id   AF-A0A5E5A9X8-F1
#
_cell.length_a   1.000
_cell.length_b   1.000
_cell.length_c   1.000
_cell.angle_alpha   90.00
_cell.angle_beta   90.00
_cell.angle_gamma   90.00
#
_symmetry.space_group_name_H-M   'P 1'
#
loop_
_entity.id
_entity.type
_entity.pdbx_description
1 polymer ?
#
loop_
_entity_poly.entity_id
_entity_poly.type
_entity_poly.pdbx_seq_one_letter_code
_entity_poly.pdbx_strand_id
1 'polypeptide(L)'
;MQPGKALRRLRTCVFTGLAAAGLVGASPAIAQPPQYTNDAERMGAAIASPEGVGQVLDRLVQKCGLYDDATRTHGARALQAWQARHRDYLAEGQRVRAELKAVYTDPEARQRFDDLLTRQFPMLVERQFVVYANTIDDQPTTAAKAELCEGYFKAVDDRQFDLTVNDPALAAFFDKRIAERMSSGNSPVSK
;
A
#
# COMPACT_ATOMS: atom_id res chain seq x y z
N MET A 1 4.89 39.54 46.75
CA MET A 1 3.83 39.57 45.71
C MET A 1 4.07 38.41 44.76
N GLN A 2 3.04 37.58 44.57
CA GLN A 2 3.07 36.28 43.89
C GLN A 2 3.12 36.40 42.35
N PRO A 3 3.54 35.33 41.65
CA PRO A 3 3.79 35.30 40.20
C PRO A 3 2.52 35.03 39.37
N GLY A 4 2.41 35.68 38.21
CA GLY A 4 1.33 35.51 37.24
C GLY A 4 1.53 34.30 36.33
N LYS A 5 0.76 33.24 36.59
CA LYS A 5 0.62 32.04 35.76
C LYS A 5 -0.21 32.34 34.51
N ALA A 6 0.35 32.13 33.32
CA ALA A 6 -0.42 31.96 32.09
C ALA A 6 -0.32 30.50 31.63
N LEU A 7 -1.16 29.66 32.23
CA LEU A 7 -1.40 28.27 31.83
C LEU A 7 -2.20 28.29 30.52
N ARG A 8 -1.57 28.01 29.37
CA ARG A 8 -2.28 27.82 28.09
C ARG A 8 -2.40 26.32 27.79
N ARG A 9 -3.61 25.84 27.99
CA ARG A 9 -4.20 24.51 27.77
C ARG A 9 -3.51 23.65 26.71
N LEU A 10 -2.75 22.65 27.15
CA LEU A 10 -2.52 21.41 26.40
C LEU A 10 -3.70 20.49 26.70
N ARG A 11 -4.52 20.21 25.69
CA ARG A 11 -5.57 19.19 25.75
C ARG A 11 -4.89 17.83 25.68
N THR A 12 -4.81 17.17 26.83
CA THR A 12 -4.52 15.74 26.97
C THR A 12 -5.62 14.97 26.24
N CYS A 13 -5.27 14.25 25.17
CA CYS A 13 -6.14 13.19 24.65
C CYS A 13 -6.08 12.03 25.64
N VAL A 14 -7.16 11.93 26.41
CA VAL A 14 -7.45 10.84 27.33
C VAL A 14 -7.62 9.56 26.51
N PHE A 15 -6.72 8.59 26.72
CA PHE A 15 -6.98 7.19 26.38
C PHE A 15 -7.85 6.61 27.51
N THR A 16 -9.15 6.50 27.27
CA THR A 16 -10.06 5.76 28.15
C THR A 16 -10.95 4.84 27.34
N GLY A 17 -10.84 3.54 27.65
CA GLY A 17 -11.89 2.53 27.51
C GLY A 17 -12.00 1.90 26.13
N LEU A 18 -12.34 0.62 25.97
CA LEU A 18 -12.72 -0.40 26.93
C LEU A 18 -12.68 -1.74 26.18
N ALA A 19 -12.31 -2.81 26.88
CA ALA A 19 -12.57 -4.17 26.43
C ALA A 19 -14.09 -4.40 26.34
N ALA A 20 -14.57 -4.84 25.17
CA ALA A 20 -15.86 -5.51 25.01
C ALA A 20 -15.74 -6.52 23.87
N ALA A 21 -15.86 -7.79 24.21
CA ALA A 21 -16.01 -8.88 23.27
C ALA A 21 -17.32 -8.71 22.48
N GLY A 22 -17.21 -8.74 21.16
CA GLY A 22 -18.33 -8.66 20.22
C GLY A 22 -17.82 -8.81 18.79
N LEU A 23 -17.78 -10.06 18.31
CA LEU A 23 -17.57 -10.41 16.91
C LEU A 23 -18.68 -9.79 16.04
N VAL A 24 -18.43 -8.64 15.41
CA VAL A 24 -19.00 -8.26 14.09
C VAL A 24 -18.12 -7.18 13.48
N GLY A 25 -17.45 -7.49 12.37
CA GLY A 25 -16.92 -6.51 11.42
C GLY A 25 -15.74 -5.69 11.91
N ALA A 26 -14.52 -6.18 11.69
CA ALA A 26 -13.40 -5.30 11.44
C ALA A 26 -13.71 -4.49 10.17
N SER A 27 -14.49 -3.41 10.31
CA SER A 27 -14.55 -2.40 9.26
C SER A 27 -13.12 -1.90 9.14
N PRO A 28 -12.44 -2.06 7.99
CA PRO A 28 -11.15 -1.43 7.82
C PRO A 28 -11.40 0.06 8.08
N ALA A 29 -10.75 0.62 9.10
CA ALA A 29 -10.76 2.05 9.28
C ALA A 29 -10.28 2.61 7.94
N ILE A 30 -11.19 3.26 7.20
CA ILE A 30 -10.85 3.89 5.92
C ILE A 30 -9.93 5.03 6.31
N ALA A 31 -8.62 4.74 6.32
CA ALA A 31 -7.60 5.76 6.47
C ALA A 31 -7.89 6.80 5.38
N GLN A 32 -7.88 8.07 5.76
CA GLN A 32 -8.01 9.15 4.79
C GLN A 32 -6.97 8.92 3.68
N PRO A 33 -7.36 8.97 2.40
CA PRO A 33 -6.41 8.79 1.31
C PRO A 33 -5.24 9.77 1.45
N PRO A 34 -4.03 9.40 1.05
CA PRO A 34 -2.89 10.30 1.03
C PRO A 34 -3.22 11.61 0.29
N GLN A 35 -2.70 12.73 0.78
CA GLN A 35 -2.82 14.03 0.12
C GLN A 35 -1.47 14.45 -0.42
N TYR A 36 -1.47 14.94 -1.67
CA TYR A 36 -0.28 15.39 -2.37
C TYR A 36 -0.43 16.84 -2.81
N THR A 37 0.55 17.66 -2.47
CA THR A 37 0.58 19.08 -2.82
C THR A 37 1.12 19.33 -4.22
N ASN A 38 1.93 18.43 -4.76
CA ASN A 38 2.60 18.60 -6.05
C ASN A 38 2.99 17.26 -6.73
N ASP A 39 3.47 17.34 -7.97
CA ASP A 39 3.86 16.16 -8.76
C ASP A 39 5.12 15.47 -8.22
N ALA A 40 6.02 16.17 -7.54
CA ALA A 40 7.21 15.55 -6.96
C ALA A 40 6.84 14.61 -5.80
N GLU A 41 5.87 14.99 -4.98
CA GLU A 41 5.33 14.11 -3.94
C GLU A 41 4.64 12.87 -4.53
N ARG A 42 3.87 13.04 -5.62
CA ARG A 42 3.27 11.92 -6.35
C ARG A 42 4.32 11.00 -6.99
N MET A 43 5.36 11.56 -7.58
CA MET A 43 6.52 10.80 -8.07
C MET A 43 7.18 10.02 -6.94
N GLY A 44 7.36 10.64 -5.78
CA GLY A 44 7.88 9.98 -4.58
C GLY A 44 6.99 8.85 -4.07
N ALA A 45 5.66 8.96 -4.18
CA ALA A 45 4.75 7.87 -3.85
C ALA A 45 4.73 6.75 -4.92
N ALA A 46 4.81 7.12 -6.19
CA ALA A 46 4.83 6.21 -7.33
C ALA A 46 6.04 5.28 -7.39
N ILE A 47 7.15 5.61 -6.71
CA ILE A 47 8.26 4.65 -6.55
C ILE A 47 7.91 3.49 -5.62
N ALA A 48 6.90 3.62 -4.76
CA ALA A 48 6.56 2.62 -3.76
C ALA A 48 5.21 1.95 -4.03
N SER A 49 4.21 2.70 -4.49
CA SER A 49 2.85 2.21 -4.76
C SER A 49 2.58 2.19 -6.28
N PRO A 50 1.94 1.14 -6.84
CA PRO A 50 1.24 0.06 -6.14
C PRO A 50 2.11 -1.15 -5.76
N GLU A 51 3.39 -1.19 -6.12
CA GLU A 51 4.25 -2.38 -5.90
C GLU A 51 4.28 -2.85 -4.45
N GLY A 52 4.41 -1.94 -3.49
CA GLY A 52 4.46 -2.27 -2.08
C GLY A 52 3.19 -2.97 -1.59
N VAL A 53 2.02 -2.55 -2.10
CA VAL A 53 0.74 -3.23 -1.81
C VAL A 53 0.78 -4.65 -2.37
N GLY A 54 1.26 -4.83 -3.61
CA GLY A 54 1.43 -6.15 -4.22
C GLY A 54 2.33 -7.08 -3.41
N GLN A 55 3.43 -6.58 -2.87
CA GLN A 55 4.34 -7.36 -2.02
C GLN A 55 3.70 -7.71 -0.66
N VAL A 56 2.91 -6.81 -0.06
CA VAL A 56 2.15 -7.13 1.17
C VAL A 56 1.12 -8.23 0.89
N LEU A 57 0.39 -8.14 -0.22
CA LEU A 57 -0.60 -9.15 -0.61
C LEU A 57 0.05 -10.51 -0.86
N ASP A 58 1.19 -10.56 -1.55
CA ASP A 58 1.93 -11.81 -1.77
C ASP A 58 2.33 -12.48 -0.44
N ARG A 59 2.85 -11.70 0.51
CA ARG A 59 3.20 -12.21 1.84
C ARG A 59 1.99 -12.66 2.66
N LEU A 60 0.85 -11.98 2.49
CA LEU A 60 -0.42 -12.41 3.06
C LEU A 60 -0.85 -13.77 2.50
N VAL A 61 -0.74 -13.99 1.19
CA VAL A 61 -1.00 -15.31 0.57
C VAL A 61 -0.11 -16.39 1.17
N GLN A 62 1.19 -16.12 1.31
CA GLN A 62 2.13 -17.08 1.90
C GLN A 62 1.78 -17.41 3.36
N LYS A 63 1.49 -16.41 4.19
CA LYS A 63 1.14 -16.61 5.60
C LYS A 63 -0.20 -17.32 5.76
N CYS A 64 -1.23 -16.85 5.07
CA CYS A 64 -2.58 -17.40 5.17
C CYS A 64 -2.67 -18.82 4.61
N GLY A 65 -1.85 -19.14 3.60
CA GLY A 65 -1.74 -20.49 3.06
C GLY A 65 -1.18 -21.53 4.04
N LEU A 66 -0.77 -21.14 5.26
CA LEU A 66 -0.37 -22.08 6.31
C LEU A 66 -1.55 -22.68 7.08
N TYR A 67 -2.74 -22.06 7.01
CA TYR A 67 -3.88 -22.45 7.85
C TYR A 67 -4.91 -23.32 7.14
N ASP A 68 -5.06 -23.15 5.82
CA ASP A 68 -5.98 -23.94 4.99
C ASP A 68 -5.62 -23.87 3.48
N ASP A 69 -5.83 -24.96 2.74
CA ASP A 69 -5.51 -25.05 1.30
C ASP A 69 -6.52 -24.29 0.41
N ALA A 70 -7.80 -24.22 0.80
CA ALA A 70 -8.78 -23.41 0.08
C ALA A 70 -8.44 -21.92 0.22
N THR A 71 -8.01 -21.50 1.41
CA THR A 71 -7.51 -20.13 1.65
C THR A 71 -6.27 -19.81 0.84
N ARG A 72 -5.31 -20.74 0.74
CA ARG A 72 -4.14 -20.56 -0.15
C ARG A 72 -4.58 -20.34 -1.60
N THR A 73 -5.51 -21.16 -2.08
CA THR A 73 -6.01 -21.13 -3.46
C THR A 73 -6.74 -19.82 -3.76
N HIS A 74 -7.61 -19.39 -2.85
CA HIS A 74 -8.31 -18.11 -2.96
C HIS A 74 -7.32 -16.95 -2.99
N GLY A 75 -6.39 -16.89 -2.03
CA GLY A 75 -5.38 -15.83 -1.95
C GLY A 75 -4.54 -15.71 -3.23
N ALA A 76 -4.06 -16.82 -3.78
CA ALA A 76 -3.29 -16.82 -5.02
C ALA A 76 -4.11 -16.26 -6.21
N ARG A 77 -5.38 -16.65 -6.32
CA ARG A 77 -6.30 -16.13 -7.34
C ARG A 77 -6.56 -14.63 -7.17
N ALA A 78 -6.82 -14.19 -5.94
CA ALA A 78 -7.08 -12.79 -5.62
C ALA A 78 -5.86 -11.91 -5.94
N LEU A 79 -4.66 -12.36 -5.58
CA LEU A 79 -3.40 -11.68 -5.91
C LEU A 79 -3.19 -11.58 -7.42
N GLN A 80 -3.37 -12.69 -8.15
CA GLN A 80 -3.23 -12.68 -9.61
C GLN A 80 -4.24 -11.72 -10.26
N ALA A 81 -5.49 -11.72 -9.78
CA ALA A 81 -6.51 -10.81 -10.28
C ALA A 81 -6.15 -9.35 -9.97
N TRP A 82 -5.61 -9.05 -8.79
CA TRP A 82 -5.15 -7.71 -8.43
C TRP A 82 -3.98 -7.27 -9.31
N GLN A 83 -2.98 -8.13 -9.51
CA GLN A 83 -1.83 -7.84 -10.39
C GLN A 83 -2.27 -7.56 -11.83
N ALA A 84 -3.25 -8.31 -12.34
CA ALA A 84 -3.80 -8.09 -13.68
C ALA A 84 -4.44 -6.70 -13.83
N ARG A 85 -5.17 -6.22 -12.80
CA ARG A 85 -5.76 -4.88 -12.79
C ARG A 85 -4.71 -3.77 -12.64
N HIS A 86 -3.63 -4.04 -11.92
CA HIS A 86 -2.56 -3.06 -11.65
C HIS A 86 -1.40 -3.14 -12.63
N ARG A 87 -1.46 -3.98 -13.66
CA ARG A 87 -0.36 -4.24 -14.58
C ARG A 87 0.26 -2.94 -15.12
N ASP A 88 -0.59 -2.02 -15.60
CA ASP A 88 -0.12 -0.79 -16.23
C ASP A 88 0.43 0.20 -15.18
N TYR A 89 -0.14 0.25 -13.98
CA TYR A 89 0.39 1.04 -12.87
C TYR A 89 1.71 0.49 -12.33
N LEU A 90 1.88 -0.83 -12.25
CA LEU A 90 3.13 -1.48 -11.85
C LEU A 90 4.23 -1.19 -12.87
N ALA A 91 3.93 -1.32 -14.16
CA ALA A 91 4.87 -0.97 -15.24
C ALA A 91 5.24 0.51 -15.17
N GLU A 92 4.28 1.38 -14.86
CA GLU A 92 4.51 2.80 -14.77
C GLU A 92 5.33 3.21 -13.54
N GLY A 93 5.11 2.56 -12.39
CA GLY A 93 5.96 2.75 -11.21
C GLY A 93 7.43 2.44 -11.48
N GLN A 94 7.73 1.38 -12.27
CA GLN A 94 9.11 1.10 -12.68
C GLN A 94 9.69 2.20 -13.57
N ARG A 95 8.89 2.78 -14.46
CA ARG A 95 9.33 3.89 -15.31
C ARG A 95 9.61 5.13 -14.47
N VAL A 96 8.75 5.46 -13.52
CA VAL A 96 8.99 6.55 -12.55
C VAL A 96 10.29 6.34 -11.78
N ARG A 97 10.56 5.11 -11.29
CA ARG A 97 11.84 4.78 -10.64
C ARG A 97 13.03 5.01 -11.57
N ALA A 98 12.94 4.57 -12.82
CA ALA A 98 14.00 4.74 -13.81
C ALA A 98 14.23 6.22 -14.15
N GLU A 99 13.15 6.99 -14.32
CA GLU A 99 13.19 8.44 -14.56
C GLU A 99 13.88 9.16 -13.39
N LEU A 100 13.47 8.90 -12.15
CA LEU A 100 14.08 9.50 -10.97
C LEU A 100 15.54 9.08 -10.81
N LYS A 101 15.87 7.81 -11.07
CA LYS A 101 17.26 7.33 -11.06
C LYS A 101 18.12 8.07 -12.09
N ALA A 102 17.58 8.39 -13.26
CA ALA A 102 18.30 9.09 -14.31
C ALA A 102 18.58 10.56 -13.99
N VAL A 103 17.79 11.18 -13.10
CA VAL A 103 18.02 12.57 -12.63
C VAL A 103 19.26 12.66 -11.73
N TYR A 104 19.60 11.60 -10.99
CA TYR A 104 20.79 11.58 -10.14
C TYR A 104 22.07 11.38 -10.97
N THR A 105 22.73 12.49 -11.30
CA THR A 105 24.04 12.49 -11.98
C THR A 105 25.22 12.27 -11.03
N ASP A 106 25.05 12.63 -9.75
CA ASP A 106 26.02 12.38 -8.68
C ASP A 106 26.01 10.88 -8.28
N PRO A 107 27.16 10.18 -8.29
CA PRO A 107 27.23 8.76 -7.94
C PRO A 107 26.72 8.44 -6.52
N GLU A 108 27.02 9.29 -5.54
CA GLU A 108 26.57 9.05 -4.16
C GLU A 108 25.06 9.22 -4.02
N ALA A 109 24.48 10.25 -4.63
CA ALA A 109 23.03 10.45 -4.65
C ALA A 109 22.31 9.28 -5.32
N ARG A 110 22.86 8.78 -6.44
CA ARG A 110 22.33 7.61 -7.13
C ARG A 110 22.41 6.35 -6.25
N GLN A 111 23.52 6.15 -5.54
CA GLN A 111 23.63 5.03 -4.59
C GLN A 111 22.63 5.15 -3.43
N ARG A 112 22.40 6.36 -2.89
CA ARG A 112 21.37 6.58 -1.85
C ARG A 112 19.96 6.25 -2.36
N PHE A 113 19.65 6.58 -3.61
CA PHE A 113 18.37 6.20 -4.23
C PHE A 113 18.25 4.68 -4.39
N ASP A 114 19.32 4.01 -4.84
CA ASP A 114 19.34 2.55 -4.94
C ASP A 114 19.20 1.87 -3.57
N ASP A 115 19.87 2.39 -2.54
CA ASP A 115 19.73 1.91 -1.15
C ASP A 115 18.31 2.13 -0.61
N LEU A 116 17.63 3.23 -0.99
CA LEU A 116 16.23 3.45 -0.66
C LEU A 116 15.34 2.35 -1.24
N LEU A 117 15.52 2.00 -2.51
CA LEU A 117 14.71 0.98 -3.18
C LEU A 117 15.04 -0.45 -2.72
N THR A 118 16.29 -0.75 -2.42
CA THR A 118 16.74 -2.12 -2.12
C THR A 118 16.77 -2.47 -0.64
N ARG A 119 16.84 -1.48 0.26
CA ARG A 119 16.86 -1.70 1.71
C ARG A 119 15.64 -1.09 2.40
N GLN A 120 15.38 0.19 2.18
CA GLN A 120 14.36 0.90 2.95
C GLN A 120 12.94 0.52 2.53
N PHE A 121 12.68 0.43 1.22
CA PHE A 121 11.37 0.07 0.70
C PHE A 121 10.91 -1.34 1.16
N PRO A 122 11.74 -2.40 1.08
CA PRO A 122 11.38 -3.70 1.67
C PRO A 122 11.07 -3.65 3.17
N MET A 123 11.75 -2.81 3.95
CA MET A 123 11.43 -2.63 5.37
C MET A 123 10.07 -1.95 5.60
N LEU A 124 9.66 -1.04 4.71
CA LEU A 124 8.32 -0.43 4.78
C LEU A 124 7.23 -1.46 4.48
N VAL A 125 7.46 -2.29 3.46
CA VAL A 125 6.59 -3.43 3.12
C VAL A 125 6.49 -4.39 4.30
N GLU A 126 7.61 -4.74 4.94
CA GLU A 126 7.63 -5.57 6.15
C GLU A 126 6.78 -4.99 7.26
N ARG A 127 6.99 -3.72 7.61
CA ARG A 127 6.22 -3.07 8.69
C ARG A 127 4.72 -3.10 8.41
N GLN A 128 4.32 -2.87 7.16
CA GLN A 128 2.92 -2.95 6.78
C GLN A 128 2.37 -4.37 6.86
N PHE A 129 3.15 -5.36 6.42
CA PHE A 129 2.78 -6.77 6.51
C PHE A 129 2.62 -7.24 7.96
N VAL A 130 3.54 -6.84 8.86
CA VAL A 130 3.52 -7.24 10.28
C VAL A 130 2.20 -6.86 10.97
N VAL A 131 1.57 -5.74 10.59
CA VAL A 131 0.25 -5.35 11.13
C VAL A 131 -0.80 -6.43 10.84
N TYR A 132 -0.87 -6.89 9.59
CA TYR A 132 -1.77 -7.98 9.21
C TYR A 132 -1.36 -9.30 9.89
N ALA A 133 -0.06 -9.59 9.90
CA ALA A 133 0.47 -10.83 10.44
C ALA A 133 0.15 -10.99 11.93
N ASN A 134 0.36 -9.95 12.73
CA ASN A 134 0.04 -9.94 14.16
C ASN A 134 -1.46 -10.15 14.39
N THR A 135 -2.30 -9.44 13.62
CA THR A 135 -3.76 -9.57 13.75
C THR A 135 -4.24 -11.00 13.46
N ILE A 136 -3.58 -11.69 12.53
CA ILE A 136 -3.80 -13.12 12.25
C ILE A 136 -3.25 -13.98 13.39
N ASP A 137 -2.03 -13.73 13.84
CA ASP A 137 -1.39 -14.56 14.86
C ASP A 137 -2.11 -14.51 16.20
N ASP A 138 -2.73 -13.37 16.53
CA ASP A 138 -3.53 -13.13 17.72
C ASP A 138 -4.86 -13.91 17.75
N GLN A 139 -5.28 -14.51 16.62
CA GLN A 139 -6.48 -15.34 16.61
C GLN A 139 -6.26 -16.67 17.36
N PRO A 140 -7.23 -17.12 18.19
CA PRO A 140 -7.02 -18.22 19.12
C PRO A 140 -7.04 -19.61 18.48
N THR A 141 -7.54 -19.76 17.27
CA THR A 141 -7.68 -21.06 16.58
C THR A 141 -7.27 -20.96 15.11
N THR A 142 -6.83 -22.07 14.52
CA THR A 142 -6.53 -22.16 13.08
C THR A 142 -7.73 -21.78 12.22
N ALA A 143 -8.95 -22.16 12.63
CA ALA A 143 -10.18 -21.81 11.91
C ALA A 143 -10.42 -20.29 11.91
N ALA A 144 -10.23 -19.62 13.05
CA ALA A 144 -10.34 -18.15 13.12
C ALA A 144 -9.25 -17.44 12.30
N LYS A 145 -8.04 -18.00 12.23
CA LYS A 145 -6.97 -17.50 11.34
C LYS A 145 -7.37 -17.61 9.87
N ALA A 146 -7.89 -18.76 9.46
CA ALA A 146 -8.37 -18.98 8.10
C ALA A 146 -9.53 -18.04 7.75
N GLU A 147 -10.51 -17.87 8.64
CA GLU A 147 -11.64 -16.95 8.43
C GLU A 147 -11.18 -15.49 8.26
N LEU A 148 -10.24 -15.03 9.09
CA LEU A 148 -9.69 -13.68 8.94
C LEU A 148 -8.92 -13.52 7.62
N CYS A 149 -8.16 -14.54 7.22
CA CYS A 149 -7.48 -14.57 5.93
C CYS A 149 -8.45 -14.52 4.75
N GLU A 150 -9.56 -15.27 4.80
CA GLU A 150 -10.64 -15.16 3.82
C GLU A 150 -11.20 -13.73 3.74
N GLY A 151 -11.35 -13.06 4.87
CA GLY A 151 -11.74 -11.66 4.94
C GLY A 151 -10.80 -10.74 4.15
N TYR A 152 -9.48 -10.91 4.30
CA TYR A 152 -8.50 -10.12 3.55
C TYR A 152 -8.57 -10.38 2.04
N PHE A 153 -8.68 -11.65 1.61
CA PHE A 153 -8.76 -11.96 0.17
C PHE A 153 -10.09 -11.53 -0.44
N LYS A 154 -11.18 -11.61 0.32
CA LYS A 154 -12.45 -11.01 -0.07
C LYS A 154 -12.32 -9.49 -0.25
N ALA A 155 -11.60 -8.78 0.62
CA ALA A 155 -11.35 -7.36 0.46
C ALA A 155 -10.54 -7.04 -0.82
N VAL A 156 -9.61 -7.91 -1.23
CA VAL A 156 -8.89 -7.79 -2.51
C VAL A 156 -9.83 -8.00 -3.70
N ASP A 157 -10.73 -8.99 -3.63
CA ASP A 157 -11.75 -9.24 -4.65
C ASP A 157 -12.72 -8.06 -4.76
N ASP A 158 -13.13 -7.51 -3.62
CA ASP A 158 -13.99 -6.33 -3.48
C ASP A 158 -13.24 -5.00 -3.81
N ARG A 159 -12.04 -5.08 -4.38
CA ARG A 159 -11.23 -3.94 -4.88
C ARG A 159 -10.71 -2.98 -3.81
N GLN A 160 -10.78 -3.32 -2.53
CA GLN A 160 -10.37 -2.40 -1.45
C GLN A 160 -8.85 -2.10 -1.45
N PHE A 161 -8.06 -3.00 -2.04
CA PHE A 161 -6.61 -2.83 -2.24
C PHE A 161 -6.26 -2.21 -3.59
N ASP A 162 -7.25 -1.86 -4.42
CA ASP A 162 -6.99 -1.24 -5.70
C ASP A 162 -6.53 0.20 -5.51
N LEU A 163 -5.55 0.62 -6.31
CA LEU A 163 -4.97 1.95 -6.24
C LEU A 163 -6.03 3.04 -6.41
N THR A 164 -7.00 2.79 -7.29
CA THR A 164 -8.14 3.69 -7.54
C THR A 164 -9.05 3.88 -6.34
N VAL A 165 -8.99 2.99 -5.35
CA VAL A 165 -9.79 3.05 -4.11
C VAL A 165 -8.94 3.58 -2.96
N ASN A 166 -7.74 3.04 -2.76
CA ASN A 166 -6.91 3.38 -1.60
C ASN A 166 -6.12 4.70 -1.78
N ASP A 167 -5.84 5.10 -3.01
CA ASP A 167 -5.13 6.33 -3.35
C ASP A 167 -5.57 6.87 -4.73
N PRO A 168 -6.78 7.45 -4.82
CA PRO A 168 -7.33 7.94 -6.07
C PRO A 168 -6.48 9.05 -6.72
N ALA A 169 -5.77 9.83 -5.90
CA ALA A 169 -4.91 10.91 -6.40
C ALA A 169 -3.67 10.35 -7.12
N LEU A 170 -3.06 9.30 -6.58
CA LEU A 170 -1.95 8.61 -7.23
C LEU A 170 -2.41 7.80 -8.45
N ALA A 171 -3.59 7.18 -8.39
CA ALA A 171 -4.19 6.53 -9.56
C ALA A 171 -4.37 7.52 -10.72
N ALA A 172 -4.99 8.69 -10.48
CA ALA A 172 -5.19 9.71 -11.50
C ALA A 172 -3.86 10.25 -12.08
N PHE A 173 -2.82 10.33 -11.24
CA PHE A 173 -1.47 10.68 -11.69
C PHE A 173 -0.89 9.64 -12.66
N PHE A 174 -1.02 8.36 -12.34
CA PHE A 174 -0.61 7.30 -13.25
C PHE A 174 -1.43 7.29 -14.54
N ASP A 175 -2.75 7.43 -14.45
CA ASP A 175 -3.66 7.47 -15.61
C ASP A 175 -3.24 8.56 -16.60
N LYS A 176 -2.98 9.77 -16.09
CA LYS A 176 -2.50 10.90 -16.91
C LYS A 176 -1.21 10.53 -17.65
N ARG A 177 -0.21 10.01 -16.95
CA ARG A 177 1.10 9.66 -17.53
C ARG A 177 0.98 8.53 -18.55
N ILE A 178 0.14 7.53 -18.29
CA ILE A 178 -0.11 6.41 -19.20
C ILE A 178 -0.76 6.94 -20.49
N ALA A 179 -1.78 7.79 -20.37
CA ALA A 179 -2.46 8.41 -21.50
C ALA A 179 -1.54 9.34 -22.33
N GLU A 180 -0.70 10.15 -21.68
CA GLU A 180 0.28 11.01 -22.35
C GLU A 180 1.28 10.20 -23.20
N ARG A 181 1.69 9.02 -22.74
CA ARG A 181 2.55 8.14 -23.55
C ARG A 181 1.82 7.44 -24.67
N MET A 182 0.58 7.01 -24.46
CA MET A 182 -0.22 6.41 -25.53
C MET A 182 -0.51 7.43 -26.65
N SER A 183 -0.73 8.69 -26.30
CA SER A 183 -0.92 9.77 -27.29
C SER A 183 0.39 10.21 -27.97
N SER A 184 1.52 10.07 -27.28
CA SER A 184 2.85 10.33 -27.85
C SER A 184 3.40 9.16 -28.70
N GLY A 185 2.70 8.02 -28.73
CA GLY A 185 3.09 6.83 -29.50
C GLY A 185 2.08 6.48 -30.61
N ASN A 186 2.47 6.76 -31.86
CA ASN A 186 1.81 6.48 -33.16
C ASN A 186 0.73 7.46 -33.68
N SER A 187 1.17 8.43 -34.50
CA SER A 187 0.61 8.52 -35.86
C SER A 187 1.06 7.28 -36.63
N PRO A 188 0.17 6.51 -37.28
CA PRO A 188 0.61 5.41 -38.12
C PRO A 188 1.31 6.01 -39.34
N VAL A 189 2.62 5.76 -39.49
CA VAL A 189 3.28 5.89 -40.78
C VAL A 189 2.74 4.76 -41.64
N SER A 190 1.81 5.08 -42.53
CA SER A 190 1.51 4.25 -43.70
C SER A 190 2.78 4.08 -44.51
N LYS A 191 3.28 2.84 -44.60
CA LYS A 191 3.97 2.30 -45.77
C LYS A 191 3.62 0.82 -45.91
#